data_AF-A0A170VU32-F1
#
_entry.id   AF-A0A170VU32-F1
#
_cell.length_a   1.000
_cell.length_b   1.000
_cell.length_c   1.000
_cell.angle_alpha   90.00
_cell.angle_beta   90.00
_cell.angle_gamma   90.00
#
_symmetry.space_group_name_H-M   'P 1'
#
loop_
_entity.id
_entity.type
_entity.pdbx_description
1 polymer ?
#
loop_
_entity_poly.entity_id
_entity_poly.type
_entity_poly.pdbx_seq_one_letter_code
_entity_poly.pdbx_strand_id
1 'polypeptide(L)' 'MSAEKVDSEPNSIGDNLPIPPRENLVKTAAKFLSSLNVVKAPLDTKVAFLKKKGLSDAEIDLAIKQSEVIIQ' A
#
# COMPACT_ATOMS: atom_id res chain seq x y z
N MET A 1 33.63 11.75 12.11
CA MET A 1 32.62 10.68 12.22
C MET A 1 31.29 11.27 11.85
N SER A 2 30.74 10.89 10.69
CA SER A 2 29.41 11.32 10.24
C SER A 2 28.44 10.16 10.44
N ALA A 3 27.41 10.35 11.25
CA ALA A 3 26.18 9.57 11.25
C ALA A 3 25.17 10.26 12.17
N GLU A 4 24.58 11.34 11.69
CA GLU A 4 23.38 11.94 12.28
C GLU A 4 22.21 10.99 12.01
N LYS A 5 21.79 10.22 13.02
CA LYS A 5 20.55 9.43 12.97
C LYS A 5 19.37 10.37 13.17
N VAL A 6 18.84 10.87 12.06
CA VAL A 6 17.49 11.46 12.02
C VAL A 6 16.48 10.32 11.86
N ASP A 7 15.96 9.82 12.98
CA ASP A 7 14.78 8.94 12.94
C ASP A 7 13.56 9.84 13.13
N SER A 8 13.03 10.28 11.98
CA SER A 8 11.91 11.20 11.89
C SER A 8 10.55 10.49 12.05
N GLU A 9 9.77 11.08 12.95
CA GLU A 9 8.33 11.33 12.92
C GLU A 9 7.27 10.21 13.15
N PRO A 10 6.31 10.47 14.06
CA PRO A 10 5.05 9.76 14.17
C PRO A 10 4.02 10.43 13.25
N ASN A 11 3.83 9.94 12.03
CA ASN A 11 2.93 10.65 11.10
C ASN A 11 1.47 10.21 11.24
N SER A 12 0.71 10.95 12.06
CA SER A 12 -0.75 10.93 12.09
C SER A 12 -1.33 12.06 11.24
N ILE A 13 -2.07 11.63 10.21
CA ILE A 13 -3.25 12.28 9.61
C ILE A 13 -3.02 13.55 8.77
N GLY A 14 -3.07 13.35 7.45
CA GLY A 14 -4.09 14.00 6.62
C GLY A 14 -3.73 15.32 5.94
N ASP A 15 -2.95 15.27 4.85
CA ASP A 15 -2.95 16.36 3.87
C ASP A 15 -2.82 15.89 2.42
N ASN A 16 -3.61 16.59 1.61
CA ASN A 16 -3.89 16.44 0.19
C ASN A 16 -2.73 17.01 -0.65
N LEU A 17 -1.62 16.28 -0.72
CA LEU A 17 -0.50 16.58 -1.62
C LEU A 17 -0.26 15.42 -2.60
N PRO A 18 0.12 15.70 -3.87
CA PRO A 18 0.56 14.69 -4.82
C PRO A 18 1.93 14.17 -4.37
N ILE A 19 1.89 13.26 -3.41
CA ILE A 19 3.07 12.66 -2.78
C ILE A 19 3.50 11.49 -3.67
N PRO A 20 4.81 11.34 -3.98
CA PRO A 20 5.35 10.21 -4.74
C PRO A 20 4.75 8.88 -4.25
N PRO A 21 4.61 7.86 -5.14
CA PRO A 21 3.83 6.65 -4.89
C PRO A 21 4.03 6.21 -3.46
N ARG A 22 2.98 6.38 -2.65
CA ARG A 22 3.12 6.32 -1.20
C ARG A 22 3.40 4.86 -0.91
N GLU A 23 4.67 4.50 -0.70
CA GLU A 23 5.08 3.13 -0.38
C GLU A 23 4.30 2.60 0.83
N ASN A 24 3.85 3.51 1.70
CA ASN A 24 2.91 3.25 2.78
C ASN A 24 1.54 2.73 2.28
N LEU A 25 0.95 3.32 1.24
CA LEU A 25 -0.30 2.85 0.62
C LEU A 25 -0.09 1.49 -0.06
N VAL A 26 0.99 1.30 -0.81
CA VAL A 26 1.31 0.03 -1.46
C VAL A 26 1.52 -1.08 -0.42
N LYS A 27 2.29 -0.83 0.65
CA LYS A 27 2.46 -1.77 1.78
C LYS A 27 1.14 -2.08 2.48
N THR A 28 0.32 -1.05 2.73
CA THR A 28 -1.00 -1.24 3.35
C THR A 28 -1.93 -2.06 2.44
N ALA A 29 -1.90 -1.79 1.14
CA ALA A 29 -2.64 -2.53 0.13
C ALA A 29 -2.14 -3.98 0.01
N ALA A 30 -0.83 -4.23 -0.01
CA ALA A 30 -0.27 -5.58 -0.01
C ALA A 30 -0.69 -6.38 1.23
N LYS A 31 -0.68 -5.74 2.42
CA LYS A 31 -1.15 -6.36 3.67
C LYS A 31 -2.67 -6.62 3.66
N PHE A 32 -3.45 -5.72 3.08
CA PHE A 32 -4.88 -5.92 2.85
C PHE A 32 -5.10 -7.09 1.90
N LEU A 33 -4.40 -7.15 0.77
CA LEU A 33 -4.48 -8.21 -0.24
C LEU A 33 -4.06 -9.58 0.30
N SER A 34 -3.10 -9.63 1.22
CA SER A 34 -2.67 -10.86 1.91
C SER A 34 -3.66 -11.37 2.97
N SER A 35 -4.69 -10.60 3.33
CA SER A 35 -5.68 -11.03 4.34
C SER A 35 -6.61 -12.10 3.78
N LEU A 36 -6.88 -13.20 4.51
CA LEU A 36 -7.68 -14.34 4.03
C LEU A 36 -9.05 -13.97 3.43
N ASN A 37 -9.74 -12.98 4.00
CA ASN A 37 -11.02 -12.49 3.49
C ASN A 37 -10.88 -11.78 2.13
N VAL A 38 -9.74 -11.13 1.92
CA VAL A 38 -9.41 -10.38 0.71
C VAL A 38 -8.81 -11.31 -0.32
N VAL A 39 -7.94 -12.26 0.04
CA VAL A 39 -7.42 -13.31 -0.85
C VAL A 39 -8.57 -14.07 -1.52
N LYS A 40 -9.60 -14.45 -0.74
CA LYS A 40 -10.81 -15.14 -1.24
C LYS A 40 -11.73 -14.28 -2.10
N ALA A 41 -11.64 -12.95 -2.00
CA ALA A 41 -12.45 -12.05 -2.82
C ALA A 41 -11.96 -12.05 -4.28
N PRO A 42 -12.83 -11.72 -5.26
CA PRO A 42 -12.41 -11.57 -6.65
C PRO A 42 -11.49 -10.34 -6.81
N LEU A 43 -10.52 -10.44 -7.72
CA LEU A 43 -9.51 -9.40 -7.95
C LEU A 43 -10.14 -8.05 -8.29
N ASP A 44 -11.21 -8.05 -9.09
CA ASP A 44 -12.01 -6.86 -9.45
C ASP A 44 -12.47 -6.06 -8.24
N THR A 45 -13.00 -6.73 -7.21
CA THR A 45 -13.46 -6.07 -5.97
C THR A 45 -12.29 -5.47 -5.21
N LYS A 46 -11.13 -6.15 -5.19
CA LYS A 46 -9.92 -5.64 -4.52
C LYS A 46 -9.40 -4.39 -5.22
N VAL A 47 -9.30 -4.44 -6.55
CA VAL A 47 -8.87 -3.33 -7.40
C VAL A 47 -9.83 -2.15 -7.23
N ALA A 48 -11.14 -2.36 -7.31
CA ALA A 48 -12.14 -1.32 -7.11
C ALA A 48 -12.05 -0.68 -5.72
N PHE A 49 -11.80 -1.47 -4.66
CA PHE A 49 -11.61 -0.97 -3.30
C PHE A 49 -10.37 -0.09 -3.19
N LEU A 50 -9.25 -0.51 -3.79
CA LEU A 50 -8.00 0.24 -3.79
C LEU A 50 -8.11 1.53 -4.63
N LYS A 51 -8.77 1.48 -5.80
CA LYS A 51 -9.07 2.67 -6.62
C LYS A 51 -9.94 3.66 -5.84
N LYS A 52 -10.95 3.17 -5.11
CA LYS A 52 -11.81 4.01 -4.25
C LYS A 52 -11.08 4.60 -3.05
N LYS A 53 -10.01 3.94 -2.59
CA LYS A 53 -9.08 4.44 -1.58
C LYS A 53 -8.11 5.50 -2.11
N GLY A 54 -8.11 5.75 -3.43
CA GLY A 54 -7.21 6.71 -4.07
C GLY A 54 -5.87 6.11 -4.50
N LEU A 55 -5.77 4.78 -4.65
CA LEU A 55 -4.61 4.17 -5.27
C LEU A 55 -4.74 4.18 -6.79
N SER A 56 -3.63 4.48 -7.44
CA SER A 56 -3.50 4.42 -8.90
C SER A 56 -3.38 2.96 -9.34
N ASP A 57 -3.77 2.66 -10.58
CA ASP A 57 -3.67 1.31 -11.14
C ASP A 57 -2.24 0.73 -11.03
N ALA A 58 -1.21 1.58 -11.21
CA ALA A 58 0.18 1.20 -11.04
C ALA A 58 0.54 0.80 -9.59
N GLU A 59 -0.01 1.50 -8.59
CA GLU A 59 0.20 1.19 -7.16
C GLU A 59 -0.53 -0.11 -6.78
N ILE A 60 -1.69 -0.35 -7.38
CA ILE A 60 -2.48 -1.56 -7.18
C ILE A 60 -1.76 -2.78 -7.75
N ASP A 61 -1.22 -2.67 -8.97
CA ASP A 61 -0.44 -3.74 -9.60
C ASP A 61 0.78 -4.10 -8.73
N LEU A 62 1.51 -3.07 -8.26
CA LEU A 62 2.62 -3.24 -7.32
C LEU A 62 2.17 -3.92 -6.02
N ALA A 63 1.03 -3.53 -5.45
CA ALA A 63 0.51 -4.12 -4.22
C ALA A 63 0.08 -5.58 -4.40
N ILE A 64 -0.52 -5.92 -5.55
CA ILE A 64 -0.89 -7.29 -5.90
C ILE A 64 0.38 -8.14 -6.02
N LYS A 65 1.36 -7.69 -6.79
CA LYS A 65 2.64 -8.39 -6.94
C LYS A 65 3.36 -8.57 -5.61
N GLN A 66 3.38 -7.55 -4.76
CA GLN A 66 3.91 -7.64 -3.40
C GLN A 66 3.13 -8.66 -2.56
N SER A 67 1.80 -8.66 -2.64
CA SER A 67 0.98 -9.63 -1.91
C SER A 67 1.27 -11.05 -2.36
N GLU A 68 1.41 -11.33 -3.67
CA GLU A 68 1.75 -12.67 -4.17
C GLU A 68 3.07 -13.20 -3.60
N VAL A 69 4.07 -12.32 -3.40
CA VAL A 69 5.34 -12.69 -2.77
C VAL A 69 5.18 -12.96 -1.26
N ILE A 70 4.24 -12.28 -0.58
CA ILE A 70 3.98 -12.43 0.85
C ILE A 70 3.20 -13.70 1.18
N ILE A 71 2.33 -14.17 0.27
CA ILE A 71 1.44 -15.32 0.49
C ILE A 71 2.05 -16.65 -0.04
N GLN A 72 3.32 -16.67 -0.45
CA GLN A 72 4.08 -17.90 -0.75
C GLN A 72 4.48 -18.64 0.52
#